data_AF-A0A7W8WN53-F1
#
_entry.id   AF-A0A7W8WN53-F1
#
_cell.length_a   1.000
_cell.length_b   1.000
_cell.length_c   1.000
_cell.angle_alpha   90.00
_cell.angle_beta   90.00
_cell.angle_gamma   90.00
#
_symmetry.space_group_name_H-M   'P 1'
#
loop_
_entity.id
_entity.type
_entity.pdbx_description
1 polymer ?
#
loop_
_entity_poly.entity_id
_entity_poly.type
_entity_poly.pdbx_seq_one_letter_code
_entity_poly.pdbx_strand_id
1 'polypeptide(L)'
;MVMLLCGVEKAKYYLMTADFIDGPEAERIGLVTFCAPTADVLANSLAIAANRARDRLTAIRATKKSLNGWMRIAGPIFDHSLATEMLCFFGRRIDLGKTTRHRRSGLQKLGGP
;
A
#
# COMPACT_ATOMS: atom_id res chain seq x y z
N MET A 1 6.57 -6.74 2.17
CA MET A 1 6.04 -6.07 3.37
C MET A 1 4.52 -6.22 3.54
N VAL A 2 3.72 -6.13 2.47
CA VAL A 2 2.25 -6.30 2.49
C VAL A 2 1.77 -7.60 3.18
N MET A 3 2.56 -8.68 3.10
CA MET A 3 2.26 -9.96 3.75
C MET A 3 2.05 -9.88 5.27
N LEU A 4 2.70 -8.94 5.97
CA LEU A 4 2.56 -8.81 7.42
C LEU A 4 1.28 -8.08 7.83
N LEU A 5 0.62 -7.39 6.90
CA LEU A 5 -0.54 -6.53 7.14
C LEU A 5 -1.85 -7.24 6.76
N CYS A 6 -1.90 -7.87 5.59
CA CYS A 6 -3.15 -8.43 5.05
C CYS A 6 -3.28 -9.95 5.09
N GLY A 7 -2.27 -10.64 5.65
CA GLY A 7 -2.09 -12.08 5.46
C GLY A 7 -1.36 -12.42 4.16
N VAL A 8 -0.71 -13.58 4.13
CA VAL A 8 0.13 -14.03 3.00
C VAL A 8 -0.72 -14.38 1.78
N GLU A 9 -1.92 -14.93 2.00
CA GLU A 9 -2.87 -15.36 0.99
C GLU A 9 -3.44 -14.20 0.17
N LYS A 10 -3.92 -13.14 0.84
CA LYS A 10 -4.42 -11.95 0.15
C LYS A 10 -3.29 -11.16 -0.50
N ALA A 11 -2.14 -11.08 0.16
CA ALA A 11 -0.96 -10.43 -0.43
C ALA A 11 -0.51 -11.12 -1.72
N LYS A 12 -0.49 -12.46 -1.78
CA LYS A 12 -0.17 -13.20 -3.02
C LYS A 12 -1.19 -12.91 -4.12
N TYR A 13 -2.48 -12.97 -3.82
CA TYR A 13 -3.54 -12.68 -4.78
C TYR A 13 -3.33 -11.30 -5.43
N TYR A 14 -3.31 -10.23 -4.63
CA TYR A 14 -3.22 -8.87 -5.15
C TYR A 14 -1.87 -8.54 -5.81
N LEU A 15 -0.75 -9.10 -5.32
CA LEU A 15 0.55 -8.89 -5.95
C LEU A 15 0.69 -9.62 -7.29
N MET A 16 -0.02 -10.74 -7.48
CA MET A 16 0.03 -11.51 -8.73
C MET A 16 -0.99 -11.05 -9.77
N THR A 17 -2.17 -10.59 -9.34
CA THR A 17 -3.21 -10.10 -10.25
C THR A 17 -3.05 -8.62 -10.60
N ALA A 18 -2.33 -7.85 -9.78
CA ALA A 18 -2.23 -6.39 -9.89
C ALA A 18 -3.60 -5.69 -9.93
N ASP A 19 -4.60 -6.27 -9.27
CA ASP A 19 -5.94 -5.68 -9.15
C ASP A 19 -5.92 -4.41 -8.28
N PHE A 20 -6.77 -3.45 -8.62
CA PHE A 20 -6.94 -2.25 -7.82
C PHE A 20 -7.68 -2.54 -6.51
N ILE A 21 -7.25 -1.90 -5.43
CA ILE A 21 -7.85 -2.02 -4.10
C ILE A 21 -8.41 -0.65 -3.70
N ASP A 22 -9.71 -0.61 -3.39
CA ASP A 22 -10.37 0.60 -2.88
C ASP A 22 -10.15 0.77 -1.37
N GLY A 23 -10.34 2.00 -0.86
CA GLY A 23 -10.13 2.34 0.55
C GLY A 23 -10.86 1.44 1.56
N PRO A 24 -12.16 1.17 1.42
CA PRO A 24 -12.90 0.30 2.33
C PRO A 24 -12.41 -1.15 2.29
N GLU A 25 -12.05 -1.63 1.10
CA GLU A 25 -11.51 -2.98 0.94
C GLU A 25 -10.12 -3.09 1.57
N ALA A 26 -9.28 -2.06 1.43
CA ALA A 26 -7.97 -1.97 2.06
C ALA A 26 -8.06 -2.04 3.60
N GLU A 27 -9.04 -1.38 4.21
CA GLU A 27 -9.28 -1.48 5.66
C GLU A 27 -9.74 -2.89 6.04
N ARG A 28 -10.71 -3.45 5.28
CA ARG A 28 -11.28 -4.79 5.54
C ARG A 28 -10.23 -5.90 5.49
N ILE A 29 -9.24 -5.79 4.60
CA ILE A 29 -8.16 -6.77 4.50
C ILE A 29 -7.03 -6.51 5.50
N GLY A 30 -7.03 -5.39 6.24
CA GLY A 30 -5.98 -5.04 7.19
C GLY A 30 -4.77 -4.32 6.58
N LEU A 31 -4.87 -3.84 5.33
CA LEU A 31 -3.80 -3.08 4.67
C LEU A 31 -3.61 -1.69 5.29
N VAL A 32 -4.72 -1.08 5.70
CA VAL A 32 -4.77 0.23 6.37
C VAL A 32 -5.56 0.11 7.66
N THR A 33 -5.27 0.97 8.64
CA THR A 33 -5.95 0.94 9.95
C THR A 33 -7.33 1.59 9.91
N PHE A 34 -7.53 2.60 9.08
CA PHE A 34 -8.79 3.34 8.97
C PHE A 34 -9.05 3.76 7.53
N CYS A 35 -10.30 3.69 7.08
CA CYS A 35 -10.77 4.30 5.85
C CYS A 35 -11.71 5.49 6.17
N ALA A 36 -11.58 6.59 5.42
CA ALA A 36 -12.44 7.77 5.54
C ALA A 36 -12.71 8.39 4.16
N PRO A 37 -13.78 9.19 4.00
CA PRO A 37 -14.02 9.95 2.77
C PRO A 37 -12.83 10.86 2.43
N THR A 38 -12.54 11.05 1.13
CA THR A 38 -11.36 11.77 0.65
C THR A 38 -11.20 13.17 1.25
N ALA A 39 -12.30 13.89 1.48
CA ALA A 39 -12.27 15.22 2.09
C ALA A 39 -11.81 15.21 3.56
N ASP A 40 -12.05 14.12 4.28
CA ASP A 40 -11.84 14.03 5.73
C ASP A 40 -10.52 13.35 6.10
N VAL A 41 -9.86 12.66 5.16
CA VAL A 41 -8.60 11.92 5.39
C VAL A 41 -7.55 12.78 6.08
N LEU A 42 -7.33 14.00 5.59
CA LEU A 42 -6.31 14.88 6.13
C LEU A 42 -6.67 15.33 7.56
N ALA A 43 -7.90 15.81 7.76
CA ALA A 43 -8.35 16.28 9.06
C ALA A 43 -8.28 15.16 10.12
N ASN A 44 -8.72 13.95 9.76
CA ASN A 44 -8.68 12.78 10.63
C ASN A 44 -7.23 12.37 10.96
N SER A 45 -6.34 12.36 9.95
CA SER A 45 -4.92 12.00 10.16
C SER A 45 -4.21 12.97 11.13
N LEU A 46 -4.50 14.27 11.01
CA LEU A 46 -3.95 15.32 11.87
C LEU A 46 -4.51 15.22 13.28
N ALA A 47 -5.81 14.94 13.44
CA ALA A 47 -6.42 14.73 14.74
C ALA A 47 -5.80 13.54 15.47
N ILE A 48 -5.58 12.41 14.78
CA ILE A 48 -4.90 11.24 15.34
C ILE A 48 -3.46 11.57 15.75
N ALA A 49 -2.71 12.26 14.87
CA ALA A 49 -1.34 12.67 15.16
C ALA A 49 -1.26 13.61 16.37
N ALA A 50 -2.18 14.58 16.47
CA ALA A 50 -2.28 15.50 17.60
C ALA A 50 -2.60 14.76 18.90
N ASN A 51 -3.52 13.78 18.87
CA ASN A 51 -3.82 12.96 20.04
C ASN A 51 -2.59 12.18 20.52
N ARG A 52 -1.86 11.54 19.60
CA ARG A 52 -0.61 10.82 19.93
C ARG A 52 0.52 11.74 20.39
N ALA A 53 0.54 12.99 19.95
CA ALA A 53 1.52 13.97 20.39
C ALA A 53 1.29 14.43 21.84
N ARG A 54 0.05 14.36 22.34
CA ARG A 54 -0.28 14.66 23.75
C ARG A 54 0.09 13.52 24.71
N ASP A 55 0.18 12.30 24.21
CA ASP A 55 0.56 11.12 24.97
C ASP A 55 2.07 11.07 25.29
N ARG A 56 2.48 10.12 26.13
CA ARG A 56 3.90 9.89 26.46
C ARG A 56 4.67 9.34 25.26
N LEU A 57 5.29 10.23 24.49
CA LEU A 57 6.05 9.91 23.27
C LEU A 57 7.13 8.84 23.46
N THR A 58 7.75 8.75 24.64
CA THR A 58 8.77 7.71 24.90
C THR A 58 8.18 6.31 24.90
N ALA A 59 7.00 6.11 25.49
CA ALA A 59 6.31 4.83 25.48
C ALA A 59 5.87 4.45 24.05
N ILE A 60 5.30 5.41 23.30
CA ILE A 60 4.89 5.19 21.90
C ILE A 60 6.08 4.79 21.03
N ARG A 61 7.22 5.49 21.16
CA ARG A 61 8.44 5.18 20.41
C ARG A 61 8.99 3.80 20.78
N ALA A 62 9.00 3.45 22.07
CA ALA A 62 9.45 2.13 22.53
C ALA A 62 8.57 1.01 21.97
N THR A 63 7.24 1.13 22.08
CA THR A 63 6.30 0.15 21.54
C THR A 63 6.44 0.02 20.02
N LYS A 64 6.51 1.13 19.28
CA LYS A 64 6.74 1.11 17.82
C LYS A 64 8.05 0.39 17.48
N LYS A 65 9.13 0.66 18.21
CA LYS A 65 10.43 0.03 17.96
C LYS A 65 10.38 -1.48 18.20
N SER A 66 9.71 -1.93 19.26
CA SER A 66 9.54 -3.35 19.58
C SER A 66 8.71 -4.07 18.52
N LEU A 67 7.57 -3.50 18.11
CA LEU A 67 6.72 -4.07 17.06
C LEU A 67 7.43 -4.10 15.69
N ASN A 68 8.16 -3.04 15.34
CA ASN A 68 8.94 -2.97 14.11
C ASN A 68 10.12 -3.97 14.08
N GLY A 69 10.46 -4.60 15.21
CA GLY A 69 11.41 -5.72 15.25
C GLY A 69 10.98 -6.87 14.35
N TRP A 70 9.70 -7.23 14.38
CA TRP A 70 9.13 -8.30 13.54
C TRP A 70 9.27 -8.02 12.05
N MET A 71 9.06 -6.77 11.63
CA MET A 71 9.27 -6.35 10.24
C MET A 71 10.73 -6.46 9.81
N ARG A 72 11.68 -6.23 10.72
CA ARG A 72 13.11 -6.28 10.40
C ARG A 72 13.65 -7.71 10.23
N ILE A 73 13.03 -8.69 10.89
CA ILE A 73 13.31 -10.11 10.66
C ILE A 73 12.95 -10.49 9.20
N ALA A 74 11.91 -9.88 8.63
CA ALA A 74 11.52 -10.09 7.24
C ALA A 74 12.39 -9.34 6.20
N GLY A 75 13.43 -8.60 6.64
CA GLY A 75 14.33 -7.84 5.77
C GLY A 75 14.95 -8.64 4.62
N PRO A 76 15.58 -9.80 4.88
CA PRO A 76 16.21 -10.61 3.82
C PRO A 76 15.24 -11.08 2.74
N ILE A 77 13.98 -11.36 3.10
CA ILE A 77 12.93 -11.76 2.15
C ILE A 77 12.60 -10.60 1.20
N PHE A 78 12.57 -9.39 1.74
CA PHE A 78 12.35 -8.19 0.95
C PHE A 78 13.55 -7.90 0.01
N ASP A 79 14.77 -7.98 0.53
CA ASP A 79 15.99 -7.78 -0.29
C ASP A 79 16.07 -8.78 -1.44
N HIS A 80 15.71 -10.05 -1.20
CA HIS A 80 15.62 -11.06 -2.25
C HIS A 80 14.57 -10.71 -3.31
N SER A 81 13.40 -10.20 -2.90
CA SER A 81 12.36 -9.78 -3.85
C SER A 81 12.83 -8.64 -4.76
N LEU A 82 13.54 -7.65 -4.21
CA LEU A 82 14.13 -6.55 -4.99
C LEU A 82 15.24 -7.05 -5.94
N ALA A 83 16.11 -7.93 -5.46
CA ALA A 83 17.16 -8.52 -6.29
C ALA A 83 16.56 -9.30 -7.47
N THR A 84 15.50 -10.07 -7.22
CA THR A 84 14.79 -10.84 -8.25
C THR A 84 14.07 -9.94 -9.25
N GLU A 85 13.46 -8.85 -8.77
CA GLU A 85 12.84 -7.83 -9.62
C GLU A 85 13.89 -7.18 -10.54
N MET A 86 15.04 -6.79 -9.98
CA MET A 86 16.14 -6.18 -10.72
C MET A 86 16.73 -7.14 -11.78
N LEU A 87 16.87 -8.42 -11.45
CA LEU A 87 17.26 -9.45 -12.40
C LEU A 87 16.21 -9.64 -13.52
N CYS A 88 14.92 -9.60 -13.18
CA CYS A 88 13.84 -9.67 -14.17
C CYS A 88 13.83 -8.45 -15.11
N PHE A 89 14.14 -7.25 -14.60
CA PHE A 89 14.24 -6.03 -15.40
C PHE A 89 15.46 -6.02 -16.33
N PHE A 90 16.61 -6.55 -15.89
CA PHE A 90 17.81 -6.59 -16.71
C PHE A 90 17.90 -7.81 -17.64
N GLY A 91 17.26 -8.92 -17.28
CA GLY A 91 17.22 -10.14 -18.08
C GLY A 91 16.25 -10.06 -19.27
N ARG A 92 15.19 -9.26 -19.16
CA ARG A 92 14.38 -8.85 -20.32
C ARG A 92 15.03 -7.62 -20.94
N ARG A 93 15.68 -7.81 -22.10
CA ARG A 93 16.10 -6.72 -22.99
C ARG A 93 15.04 -5.62 -22.98
N ILE A 94 15.47 -4.41 -22.64
CA ILE A 94 14.66 -3.20 -22.64
C ILE A 94 14.18 -2.95 -24.08
N ASP A 95 13.03 -3.53 -24.46
CA ASP A 95 12.27 -3.08 -25.61
C ASP A 95 11.29 -2.00 -25.10
N LEU A 96 11.85 -0.86 -24.68
CA LEU A 96 11.11 0.38 -24.50
C LEU A 96 10.73 0.91 -25.88
N GLY A 97 9.86 0.16 -26.56
CA GLY A 97 9.47 0.34 -27.94
C GLY A 97 7.96 0.34 -28.10
N LYS A 98 7.32 1.45 -27.72
CA LYS A 98 6.03 1.94 -28.27
C LYS A 98 4.78 1.07 -27.99
N THR A 99 3.92 1.48 -27.05
CA THR A 99 2.45 1.56 -27.32
C THR A 99 1.65 2.37 -26.28
N THR A 100 1.11 3.50 -26.78
CA THR A 100 -0.23 4.07 -26.50
C THR A 100 -0.59 4.62 -25.12
N ARG A 101 -0.36 5.94 -25.02
CA ARG A 101 -1.34 6.95 -24.61
C ARG A 101 -2.67 6.77 -25.38
N HIS A 102 -3.77 6.44 -24.69
CA HIS A 102 -5.16 6.96 -24.90
C HIS A 102 -6.26 6.02 -24.35
N ARG A 103 -6.89 6.40 -23.22
CA ARG A 103 -8.36 6.37 -23.02
C ARG A 103 -8.74 7.02 -21.67
N ARG A 104 -8.70 8.35 -21.64
CA ARG A 104 -9.57 9.17 -20.77
C ARG A 104 -10.47 10.00 -21.69
N SER A 105 -11.57 9.41 -22.13
CA SER A 105 -12.75 10.06 -22.71
C SER A 105 -13.73 8.95 -23.09
N GLY A 106 -14.76 8.73 -22.27
CA GLY A 106 -15.72 7.64 -22.50
C GLY A 106 -16.77 7.40 -21.42
N LEU A 107 -16.78 8.13 -20.30
CA LEU A 107 -17.83 8.02 -19.27
C LEU A 107 -18.48 9.36 -18.88
N GLN A 108 -18.43 10.34 -19.79
CA GLN A 108 -19.33 11.50 -19.76
C GLN A 108 -20.11 11.52 -21.07
N LYS A 109 -21.18 10.70 -21.15
CA LYS A 109 -22.41 10.89 -21.96
C LYS A 109 -23.21 9.57 -22.01
N LEU A 110 -24.01 9.38 -20.97
CA LEU A 110 -25.25 8.60 -20.85
C LEU A 110 -25.85 9.18 -19.55
N GLY A 111 -26.73 10.17 -19.53
CA GLY A 111 -27.89 10.39 -20.39
C GLY A 111 -29.14 9.89 -19.66
N GLY A 112 -29.58 10.61 -18.62
CA GLY A 112 -30.99 10.80 -18.30
C GLY A 112 -31.30 12.29 -18.50
N PRO A 113 -32.57 12.74 -18.59
CA PRO A 113 -33.81 12.14 -18.12
C PRO A 113 -34.52 11.21 -19.12
#